data_AF-A0AAW9QVM1-F1
#
_entry.id   AF-A0AAW9QVM1-F1
#
_cell.length_a   1.000
_cell.length_b   1.000
_cell.length_c   1.000
_cell.angle_alpha   90.00
_cell.angle_beta   90.00
_cell.angle_gamma   90.00
#
_symmetry.space_group_name_H-M   'P 1'
#
loop_
_entity.id
_entity.type
_entity.pdbx_description
1 polymer ?
#
loop_
_entity_poly.entity_id
_entity_poly.type
_entity_poly.pdbx_seq_one_letter_code
_entity_poly.pdbx_strand_id
1 'polypeptide(L)'
;MIAFRTIANKLKIPESTVSFWNNKGILPKSEDICEIAAWIIEYYKGQLEEEKAKKSGKGGQSAYFEEKTRLTSAQADKVELENAVRAGELFEVAAAERAWEDYIGRCRKRLLGLPAKAAAELAAMSDPIAVQEYLKDRVDEALWELSRIDFEDEGESSESEGEARAEG
;
A
#
# COMPACT_ATOMS: atom_id res chain seq x y z
N MET A 1 41.44 -47.36 31.19
CA MET A 1 40.34 -47.05 30.26
C MET A 1 39.06 -47.69 30.80
N ILE A 2 38.03 -46.88 31.11
CA ILE A 2 36.76 -47.41 31.61
C ILE A 2 36.06 -48.23 30.51
N ALA A 3 35.50 -49.38 30.88
CA ALA A 3 34.73 -50.21 29.96
C ALA A 3 33.46 -49.48 29.47
N PHE A 4 33.15 -49.55 28.17
CA PHE A 4 31.97 -48.89 27.57
C PHE A 4 30.66 -49.27 28.25
N ARG A 5 30.52 -50.54 28.65
CA ARG A 5 29.41 -51.05 29.44
C ARG A 5 29.19 -50.30 30.77
N THR A 6 30.26 -49.83 31.41
CA THR A 6 30.18 -49.08 32.68
C THR A 6 29.61 -47.68 32.44
N ILE A 7 30.03 -47.01 31.37
CA ILE A 7 29.53 -45.70 30.95
C ILE A 7 28.05 -45.81 30.57
N ALA A 8 27.70 -46.81 29.75
CA ALA A 8 26.34 -47.09 29.29
C ALA A 8 25.36 -47.29 30.46
N ASN A 9 25.74 -48.12 31.45
CA ASN A 9 24.89 -48.40 32.60
C ASN A 9 24.71 -47.20 33.54
N LYS A 10 25.77 -46.42 33.75
CA LYS A 10 25.74 -45.26 34.66
C LYS A 10 25.00 -44.08 34.07
N LEU A 11 25.20 -43.80 32.78
CA LEU A 11 24.53 -42.70 32.08
C LEU A 11 23.17 -43.09 31.50
N LYS A 12 22.77 -44.36 31.60
CA LYS A 12 21.53 -44.91 31.03
C LYS A 12 21.43 -44.69 29.51
N ILE A 13 22.56 -44.83 28.83
CA ILE A 13 22.69 -44.67 27.37
C ILE A 13 23.00 -46.05 26.76
N PRO A 14 22.45 -46.40 25.58
CA PRO A 14 22.80 -47.65 24.90
C PRO A 14 24.30 -47.78 24.63
N GLU A 15 24.86 -48.97 24.82
CA GLU A 15 26.31 -49.23 24.58
C GLU A 15 26.71 -49.03 23.11
N SER A 16 25.77 -49.25 22.19
CA SER A 16 25.93 -48.93 20.75
C SER A 16 26.17 -47.44 20.52
N THR A 17 25.49 -46.57 21.27
CA THR A 17 25.64 -45.12 21.20
C THR A 17 26.99 -44.67 21.78
N VAL A 18 27.42 -45.27 22.89
CA VAL A 18 28.75 -45.00 23.49
C VAL A 18 29.87 -45.42 22.53
N SER A 19 29.74 -46.60 21.92
CA SER A 19 30.68 -47.09 20.90
C SER A 19 30.72 -46.19 19.67
N PHE A 20 29.56 -45.75 19.18
CA PHE A 20 29.45 -44.80 18.08
C PHE A 20 30.18 -43.48 18.39
N TRP A 21 29.98 -42.90 19.58
CA TRP A 21 30.67 -41.67 19.98
C TRP A 21 32.18 -41.86 20.14
N ASN A 22 32.62 -43.00 20.68
CA ASN A 22 34.04 -43.34 20.75
C ASN A 22 34.67 -43.39 19.34
N ASN A 23 34.02 -44.09 18.40
CA ASN A 23 34.51 -44.22 17.03
C ASN A 23 34.54 -42.88 16.29
N LYS A 24 33.62 -41.97 16.62
CA LYS A 24 33.55 -40.62 16.07
C LYS A 24 34.50 -39.64 16.77
N GLY A 25 35.26 -40.08 17.78
CA GLY A 25 36.22 -39.26 18.52
C GLY A 25 35.57 -38.21 19.42
N ILE A 26 34.30 -38.41 19.76
CA ILE A 26 33.46 -37.48 20.53
C ILE A 26 33.75 -37.65 22.04
N LEU A 27 34.05 -38.85 22.51
CA LEU A 27 34.27 -39.07 23.94
C LEU A 27 35.64 -38.56 24.40
N PRO A 28 35.72 -37.76 25.48
CA PRO A 28 36.99 -37.37 26.07
C PRO A 28 37.73 -38.59 26.62
N LYS A 29 39.07 -38.58 26.53
CA LYS A 29 39.93 -39.63 27.09
C LYS A 29 40.05 -39.45 28.62
N SER A 30 38.94 -39.61 29.33
CA SER A 30 38.87 -39.54 30.78
C SER A 30 38.42 -40.87 31.37
N GLU A 31 38.87 -41.14 32.60
CA GLU A 31 38.33 -42.21 33.44
C GLU A 31 37.30 -41.67 34.45
N ASP A 32 36.93 -40.39 34.38
CA ASP A 32 35.83 -39.85 35.17
C ASP A 32 34.52 -39.84 34.37
N ILE A 33 33.52 -40.55 34.91
CA ILE A 33 32.19 -40.63 34.33
C ILE A 33 31.48 -39.27 34.35
N CYS A 34 31.74 -38.44 35.37
CA CYS A 34 31.16 -37.10 35.48
C CYS A 34 31.71 -36.16 34.40
N GLU A 35 33.02 -36.24 34.09
CA GLU A 35 33.63 -35.48 33.01
C GLU A 35 33.09 -35.91 31.63
N ILE A 36 32.94 -37.23 31.42
CA ILE A 36 32.31 -37.76 30.20
C ILE A 36 30.87 -37.26 30.07
N ALA A 37 30.09 -37.26 31.15
CA ALA A 37 28.71 -36.79 31.15
C ALA A 37 28.60 -35.28 30.88
N ALA A 38 29.44 -34.47 31.53
CA ALA A 38 29.48 -33.03 31.35
C ALA A 38 29.80 -32.67 29.88
N TRP A 39 30.79 -33.35 29.31
CA TRP A 39 31.17 -33.17 27.90
C TRP A 39 30.03 -33.52 26.94
N ILE A 40 29.33 -34.66 27.17
CA ILE A 40 28.19 -35.06 26.34
C ILE A 40 27.08 -33.99 26.40
N ILE A 41 26.79 -33.45 27.59
CA ILE A 41 25.80 -32.39 27.77
C ILE A 41 26.20 -31.13 26.98
N GLU A 42 27.47 -30.72 27.05
CA GLU A 42 27.97 -29.58 26.27
C GLU A 42 27.87 -29.81 24.76
N TYR A 43 28.25 -31.00 24.29
CA TYR A 43 28.12 -31.38 22.89
C TYR A 43 26.67 -31.30 22.39
N TYR A 44 25.72 -31.83 23.16
CA TYR A 44 24.29 -31.76 22.82
C TYR A 44 23.73 -30.34 22.88
N LYS A 45 24.17 -29.51 23.83
CA LYS A 45 23.82 -28.08 23.86
C LYS A 45 24.27 -27.38 22.59
N GLY A 46 25.49 -27.63 22.12
CA GLY A 46 26.00 -27.08 20.86
C GLY A 46 25.16 -27.51 19.65
N GLN A 47 24.77 -28.78 19.55
CA GLN A 47 23.89 -29.27 18.48
C GLN A 47 22.51 -28.59 18.49
N LEU A 48 21.93 -28.36 19.68
CA LEU A 48 20.64 -27.69 19.81
C LEU A 48 20.72 -26.20 19.45
N GLU A 49 21.85 -25.54 19.73
CA GLU A 49 22.11 -24.15 19.36
C GLU A 49 22.29 -23.99 17.85
N GLU A 50 23.01 -24.89 17.18
CA GLU A 50 23.13 -24.91 15.71
C GLU A 50 21.77 -25.09 15.01
N GLU A 51 20.94 -26.00 15.51
CA GLU A 51 19.58 -26.22 14.97
C GLU A 51 18.66 -25.01 15.21
N LYS A 52 18.80 -24.33 16.35
CA LYS A 52 18.10 -23.07 16.62
C LYS A 52 18.59 -21.94 15.72
N ALA A 53 19.88 -21.83 15.46
CA ALA A 53 20.48 -20.83 14.58
C ALA A 53 20.03 -21.02 13.11
N LYS A 54 19.93 -22.27 12.64
CA LYS A 54 19.37 -22.59 11.31
C LYS A 54 17.88 -22.21 11.21
N LYS A 55 17.11 -22.42 12.27
CA LYS A 55 15.70 -21.98 12.34
C LYS A 55 15.54 -20.46 12.42
N SER A 56 16.40 -19.75 13.15
CA SER A 56 16.35 -18.29 13.26
C SER A 56 16.77 -17.58 11.97
N GLY A 57 17.68 -18.15 11.18
CA GLY A 57 18.01 -17.66 9.83
C GLY A 57 16.80 -17.65 8.87
N LYS A 58 15.79 -18.49 9.12
CA LYS A 58 14.51 -18.52 8.39
C LYS A 58 13.54 -17.42 8.85
N GLY A 59 13.74 -16.85 10.03
CA GLY A 59 12.93 -15.75 10.59
C GLY A 59 13.07 -14.46 9.78
N GLY A 60 14.29 -14.14 9.30
CA GLY A 60 14.50 -13.00 8.39
C GLY A 60 13.82 -13.19 7.04
N GLN A 61 13.75 -14.42 6.54
CA GLN A 61 13.03 -14.76 5.31
C GLN A 61 11.52 -14.60 5.49
N SER A 62 10.97 -15.03 6.64
CA SER A 62 9.56 -14.85 6.98
C SER A 62 9.16 -13.37 7.09
N ALA A 63 9.96 -12.55 7.78
CA ALA A 63 9.70 -11.12 7.91
C ALA A 63 9.81 -10.39 6.55
N TYR A 64 10.75 -10.81 5.70
CA TYR A 64 10.87 -10.30 4.34
C TYR A 64 9.66 -10.66 3.47
N PHE A 65 9.18 -11.91 3.54
CA PHE A 65 7.97 -12.32 2.83
C PHE A 65 6.73 -11.60 3.35
N GLU A 66 6.63 -11.36 4.64
CA GLU A 66 5.53 -10.63 5.27
C GLU A 66 5.49 -9.17 4.80
N GLU A 67 6.61 -8.45 4.83
CA GLU A 67 6.66 -7.07 4.32
C GLU A 67 6.44 -7.00 2.81
N LYS A 68 6.98 -7.95 2.04
CA LYS A 68 6.70 -8.03 0.60
C LYS A 68 5.22 -8.29 0.33
N THR A 69 4.57 -9.13 1.13
CA THR A 69 3.12 -9.38 1.00
C THR A 69 2.33 -8.12 1.33
N ARG A 70 2.69 -7.38 2.38
CA ARG A 70 2.04 -6.10 2.73
C ARG A 70 2.22 -5.05 1.62
N LEU A 71 3.43 -4.94 1.06
CA LEU A 71 3.71 -4.04 -0.05
C LEU A 71 2.90 -4.40 -1.30
N THR A 72 2.88 -5.69 -1.68
CA THR A 72 2.10 -6.15 -2.84
C THR A 72 0.61 -5.92 -2.63
N SER A 73 0.08 -6.12 -1.42
CA SER A 73 -1.32 -5.81 -1.10
C SER A 73 -1.60 -4.32 -1.28
N ALA A 74 -0.77 -3.45 -0.70
CA ALA A 74 -0.94 -2.01 -0.83
C ALA A 74 -0.80 -1.52 -2.29
N GLN A 75 0.05 -2.17 -3.08
CA GLN A 75 0.18 -1.89 -4.52
C GLN A 75 -1.05 -2.34 -5.30
N ALA A 76 -1.64 -3.49 -4.97
CA ALA A 76 -2.89 -3.95 -5.56
C ALA A 76 -4.03 -2.97 -5.25
N ASP A 77 -4.18 -2.58 -3.98
CA ASP A 77 -5.20 -1.61 -3.54
C ASP A 77 -5.05 -0.26 -4.27
N LYS A 78 -3.80 0.20 -4.44
CA LYS A 78 -3.51 1.43 -5.20
C LYS A 78 -3.96 1.31 -6.65
N VAL A 79 -3.64 0.21 -7.33
CA VAL A 79 -4.04 -0.01 -8.73
C VAL A 79 -5.56 -0.13 -8.85
N GLU A 80 -6.23 -0.77 -7.90
CA GLU A 80 -7.70 -0.84 -7.87
C GLU A 80 -8.33 0.55 -7.74
N LEU A 81 -7.81 1.39 -6.84
CA LEU A 81 -8.29 2.77 -6.69
C LEU A 81 -8.03 3.61 -7.95
N GLU A 82 -6.85 3.51 -8.56
CA GLU A 82 -6.55 4.20 -9.83
C GLU A 82 -7.47 3.74 -10.96
N ASN A 83 -7.78 2.45 -11.03
CA ASN A 83 -8.72 1.91 -12.01
C ASN A 83 -10.15 2.41 -11.74
N ALA A 84 -10.58 2.51 -10.49
CA ALA A 84 -11.89 3.07 -10.13
C ALA A 84 -11.99 4.56 -10.48
N VAL A 85 -10.91 5.33 -10.32
CA VAL A 85 -10.84 6.73 -10.78
C VAL A 85 -10.94 6.81 -12.30
N ARG A 86 -10.17 6.00 -13.04
CA ARG A 86 -10.23 5.96 -14.52
C ARG A 86 -11.58 5.48 -15.05
N ALA A 87 -12.28 4.61 -14.31
CA ALA A 87 -13.63 4.16 -14.62
C ALA A 87 -14.71 5.21 -14.31
N GLY A 88 -14.35 6.34 -13.67
CA GLY A 88 -15.27 7.40 -13.28
C GLY A 88 -16.10 7.09 -12.01
N GLU A 89 -15.73 6.07 -11.24
CA GLU A 89 -16.42 5.68 -10.01
C GLU A 89 -15.92 6.45 -8.78
N LEU A 90 -14.67 6.93 -8.83
CA LEU A 90 -14.09 7.85 -7.84
C LEU A 90 -13.65 9.15 -8.52
N PHE A 91 -14.01 10.29 -7.94
CA PHE A 91 -13.46 11.59 -8.27
C PHE A 91 -12.88 12.25 -7.03
N GLU A 92 -11.86 13.08 -7.20
CA GLU A 92 -11.32 13.87 -6.10
C GLU A 92 -12.35 14.91 -5.63
N VAL A 93 -12.73 14.85 -4.35
CA VAL A 93 -13.70 15.80 -3.77
C VAL A 93 -13.25 17.25 -4.00
N ALA A 94 -11.96 17.54 -3.83
CA ALA A 94 -11.40 18.87 -4.05
C ALA A 94 -11.47 19.35 -5.51
N ALA A 95 -11.49 18.43 -6.48
CA ALA A 95 -11.68 18.76 -7.90
C ALA A 95 -13.15 19.07 -8.18
N ALA A 96 -14.07 18.26 -7.64
CA ALA A 96 -15.50 18.52 -7.73
C ALA A 96 -15.90 19.84 -7.07
N GLU A 97 -15.39 20.15 -5.88
CA GLU A 97 -15.64 21.42 -5.19
C GLU A 97 -15.22 22.62 -6.04
N ARG A 98 -13.99 22.62 -6.57
CA ARG A 98 -13.49 23.69 -7.45
C ARG A 98 -14.37 23.88 -8.69
N ALA A 99 -14.78 22.77 -9.31
CA ALA A 99 -15.63 22.85 -10.47
C ALA A 99 -17.04 23.42 -10.16
N TRP A 100 -17.62 23.02 -9.02
CA TRP A 100 -18.89 23.57 -8.55
C TRP A 100 -18.78 25.05 -8.20
N GLU A 101 -17.69 25.48 -7.57
CA GLU A 101 -17.42 26.88 -7.28
C GLU A 101 -17.34 27.72 -8.56
N ASP A 102 -16.64 27.23 -9.59
CA ASP A 102 -16.57 27.93 -10.88
C ASP A 102 -17.95 27.99 -11.56
N TYR A 103 -18.69 26.87 -11.59
CA TYR A 103 -20.03 26.81 -12.18
C TYR A 103 -20.98 27.81 -11.50
N ILE A 104 -21.03 27.82 -10.17
CA ILE A 104 -21.88 28.73 -9.38
C ILE A 104 -21.40 30.18 -9.57
N GLY A 105 -20.09 30.41 -9.63
CA GLY A 105 -19.50 31.71 -9.89
C GLY A 105 -19.93 32.31 -11.23
N ARG A 106 -19.86 31.50 -12.31
CA ARG A 106 -20.32 31.88 -13.66
C ARG A 106 -21.83 32.11 -13.70
N CYS A 107 -22.62 31.23 -13.11
CA CYS A 107 -24.08 31.41 -12.93
C CYS A 107 -24.39 32.76 -12.28
N ARG A 108 -23.76 33.05 -11.14
CA ARG A 108 -23.95 34.29 -10.39
C ARG A 108 -23.62 35.51 -11.25
N LYS A 109 -22.49 35.49 -11.97
CA LYS A 109 -22.07 36.60 -12.83
C LYS A 109 -23.09 36.87 -13.94
N ARG A 110 -23.64 35.82 -14.57
CA ARG A 110 -24.62 35.96 -15.65
C ARG A 110 -25.95 36.51 -15.13
N LEU A 111 -26.46 35.98 -14.03
CA LEU A 111 -27.71 36.43 -13.41
C LEU A 111 -27.63 37.90 -12.95
N LEU A 112 -26.53 38.29 -12.32
CA LEU A 112 -26.33 39.68 -11.88
C LEU A 112 -26.09 40.65 -13.05
N GLY A 113 -25.59 40.16 -14.18
CA GLY A 113 -25.40 40.96 -15.39
C GLY A 113 -26.67 41.19 -16.21
N LEU A 114 -27.68 40.33 -16.07
CA LEU A 114 -28.92 40.40 -16.87
C LEU A 114 -29.67 41.73 -16.66
N PRO A 115 -29.92 42.22 -15.42
CA PRO A 115 -30.64 43.48 -15.23
C PRO A 115 -29.94 44.68 -15.88
N ALA A 116 -28.61 44.75 -15.77
CA ALA A 116 -27.82 45.83 -16.36
C ALA A 116 -27.93 45.87 -17.89
N LYS A 117 -27.94 44.69 -18.54
CA LYS A 117 -28.13 44.58 -20.00
C LYS A 117 -29.57 44.86 -20.43
N ALA A 118 -30.55 44.44 -19.64
CA ALA A 118 -31.96 44.60 -19.95
C ALA A 118 -32.49 46.01 -19.69
N ALA A 119 -31.84 46.78 -18.81
CA ALA A 119 -32.35 48.06 -18.32
C ALA A 119 -32.69 49.09 -19.41
N ALA A 120 -31.83 49.24 -20.43
CA ALA A 120 -32.04 50.21 -21.49
C ALA A 120 -33.24 49.86 -22.39
N GLU A 121 -33.35 48.60 -22.80
CA GLU A 121 -34.50 48.09 -23.58
C GLU A 121 -35.80 48.22 -22.78
N LEU A 122 -35.78 47.78 -21.52
CA LEU A 122 -36.96 47.81 -20.64
C LEU A 122 -37.44 49.23 -20.38
N ALA A 123 -36.54 50.20 -20.25
CA ALA A 123 -36.90 51.61 -20.08
C ALA A 123 -37.58 52.22 -21.32
N ALA A 124 -37.36 51.64 -22.51
CA ALA A 124 -37.98 52.07 -23.75
C ALA A 124 -39.30 51.34 -24.06
N MET A 125 -39.61 50.25 -23.36
CA MET A 125 -40.83 49.45 -23.56
C MET A 125 -42.00 50.01 -22.75
N SER A 126 -43.18 50.04 -23.38
CA SER A 126 -44.43 50.51 -22.74
C SER A 126 -45.53 49.44 -22.67
N ASP A 127 -45.36 48.31 -23.36
CA ASP A 127 -46.30 47.19 -23.35
C ASP A 127 -45.83 46.10 -22.36
N PRO A 128 -46.63 45.79 -21.31
CA PRO A 128 -46.31 44.73 -20.36
C PRO A 128 -46.10 43.34 -20.98
N ILE A 129 -46.81 43.02 -22.08
CA ILE A 129 -46.66 41.71 -22.75
C ILE A 129 -45.28 41.62 -23.41
N ALA A 130 -44.91 42.64 -24.19
CA ALA A 130 -43.58 42.73 -24.80
C ALA A 130 -42.45 42.71 -23.75
N VAL A 131 -42.62 43.35 -22.59
CA VAL A 131 -41.66 43.30 -21.48
C VAL A 131 -41.47 41.87 -20.96
N GLN A 132 -42.58 41.13 -20.77
CA GLN A 132 -42.53 39.77 -20.29
C GLN A 132 -41.85 38.82 -21.28
N GLU A 133 -42.16 38.93 -22.57
CA GLU A 133 -41.51 38.15 -23.63
C GLU A 133 -40.01 38.44 -23.68
N TYR A 134 -39.62 39.72 -23.66
CA TYR A 134 -38.21 40.11 -23.65
C TYR A 134 -37.44 39.54 -22.46
N LEU A 135 -37.99 39.64 -21.25
CA LEU A 135 -37.35 39.10 -20.05
C LEU A 135 -37.21 37.58 -20.13
N LYS A 136 -38.22 36.89 -20.64
CA LYS A 136 -38.18 35.44 -20.81
C LYS A 136 -37.08 35.04 -21.79
N ASP A 137 -36.98 35.69 -22.94
CA ASP A 137 -35.95 35.42 -23.93
C ASP A 137 -34.54 35.63 -23.35
N ARG A 138 -34.34 36.68 -22.53
CA ARG A 138 -33.06 36.95 -21.87
C ARG A 138 -32.71 35.93 -20.80
N VAL A 139 -33.71 35.41 -20.08
CA VAL A 139 -33.51 34.32 -19.12
C VAL A 139 -33.16 33.03 -19.86
N ASP A 140 -33.88 32.70 -20.93
CA ASP A 140 -33.64 31.49 -21.72
C ASP A 140 -32.25 31.53 -22.39
N GLU A 141 -31.83 32.69 -22.91
CA GLU A 141 -30.46 32.91 -23.42
C GLU A 141 -29.41 32.70 -22.32
N ALA A 142 -29.63 33.25 -21.13
CA ALA A 142 -28.72 33.07 -20.00
C ALA A 142 -28.64 31.61 -19.55
N LEU A 143 -29.77 30.90 -19.46
CA LEU A 143 -29.81 29.48 -19.10
C LEU A 143 -29.15 28.59 -20.15
N TRP A 144 -29.34 28.91 -21.43
CA TRP A 144 -28.71 28.19 -22.52
C TRP A 144 -27.18 28.36 -22.50
N GLU A 145 -26.66 29.57 -22.26
CA GLU A 145 -25.23 29.77 -22.08
C GLU A 145 -24.68 29.00 -20.86
N LEU A 146 -25.41 28.97 -19.73
CA LEU A 146 -25.00 28.23 -18.54
C LEU A 146 -25.01 26.71 -18.76
N SER A 147 -25.89 26.19 -19.60
CA SER A 147 -25.93 24.77 -19.98
C SER A 147 -24.76 24.32 -20.87
N ARG A 148 -24.04 25.27 -21.50
CA ARG A 148 -22.92 25.03 -22.41
C ARG A 148 -21.55 25.20 -21.75
N ILE A 149 -21.48 25.18 -20.42
CA ILE A 149 -20.20 25.26 -19.72
C ILE A 149 -19.48 23.92 -19.92
N ASP A 150 -18.62 23.88 -20.94
CA ASP A 150 -17.71 22.76 -21.18
C ASP A 150 -16.63 22.74 -20.08
N PHE A 151 -16.42 21.56 -19.49
CA PHE A 151 -15.26 21.32 -18.63
C PHE A 151 -14.02 21.24 -19.54
N GLU A 152 -13.15 22.24 -19.47
CA GLU A 152 -11.75 22.02 -19.83
C GLU A 152 -11.15 21.18 -18.68
N ASP A 153 -11.12 19.87 -18.88
CA ASP A 153 -10.46 18.94 -17.98
C ASP A 153 -8.95 19.23 -18.06
N GLU A 154 -8.41 20.01 -17.12
CA GLU A 154 -6.96 20.19 -16.93
C GLU A 154 -6.32 18.91 -16.34
N GLY A 155 -6.71 17.74 -16.87
CA GLY A 155 -6.44 16.41 -16.33
C GLY A 155 -5.32 15.63 -17.03
N GLU A 156 -4.60 16.21 -17.99
CA GLU A 156 -3.50 15.51 -18.67
C GLU A 156 -2.24 16.39 -18.83
N SER A 157 -1.33 16.32 -17.85
CA SER A 157 0.12 16.40 -18.10
C SER A 157 0.95 16.02 -16.88
N SER A 158 0.93 14.75 -16.47
CA SER A 158 1.94 14.28 -15.51
C SER A 158 2.27 12.79 -15.64
N GLU A 159 2.42 12.25 -16.85
CA GLU A 159 3.15 10.99 -17.04
C GLU A 159 4.14 11.06 -18.22
N SER A 160 5.40 10.77 -17.91
CA SER A 160 6.45 10.18 -18.77
C SER A 160 7.82 10.88 -18.87
N GLU A 161 8.34 11.49 -17.80
CA GLU A 161 9.80 11.70 -17.69
C GLU A 161 10.34 11.16 -16.36
N GLY A 162 10.79 9.89 -16.38
CA GLY A 162 11.41 9.29 -15.19
C GLY A 162 12.03 7.92 -15.32
N GLU A 163 11.82 7.16 -16.41
CA GLU A 163 12.31 5.78 -16.52
C GLU A 163 13.16 5.52 -17.78
N ALA A 164 14.15 6.39 -18.02
CA ALA A 164 15.16 6.18 -19.07
C ALA A 164 16.58 6.51 -18.60
N ARG A 165 16.92 6.19 -17.34
CA ARG A 165 18.29 6.37 -16.83
C ARG A 165 18.77 5.21 -15.98
N ALA A 166 18.73 4.00 -16.54
CA ALA A 166 19.48 2.87 -16.05
C ALA A 166 19.80 1.92 -17.22
N GLU A 167 20.74 2.31 -18.07
CA GLU A 167 21.66 1.39 -18.77
C GLU A 167 22.70 2.21 -19.55
N GLY A 168 23.92 2.22 -19.00
CA GLY A 168 25.11 2.87 -19.53
C GLY A 168 26.31 2.47 -18.67
#